data_AF-A0A2G6Q492-F1
#
_entry.id   AF-A0A2G6Q492-F1
#
_cell.length_a   1.000
_cell.length_b   1.000
_cell.length_c   1.000
_cell.angle_alpha   90.00
_cell.angle_beta   90.00
_cell.angle_gamma   90.00
#
_symmetry.space_group_name_H-M   'P 1'
#
loop_
_entity.id
_entity.type
_entity.pdbx_description
1 polymer ?
#
loop_
_entity_poly.entity_id
_entity_poly.type
_entity_poly.pdbx_seq_one_letter_code
_entity_poly.pdbx_strand_id
1 'polypeptide(L)' 'GVQLGDWTGAQVGQGKQVADINQAQPGDLIFYENPGHVAIYMGNQKMIHIGDNKGVQITGLNYTARGQHMTQIRNVID' A
#
# COMPACT_ATOMS: atom_id res chain seq x y z
N GLY A 1 -2.41 12.62 14.65
CA GLY A 1 -2.70 12.20 13.26
C GLY A 1 -1.40 12.13 12.49
N VAL A 2 -1.36 11.39 11.38
CA VAL A 2 -0.17 11.27 10.51
C VAL A 2 -0.35 12.16 9.29
N GLN A 3 0.63 13.02 9.02
CA GLN A 3 0.65 13.87 7.83
C GLN A 3 1.35 13.12 6.70
N LEU A 4 0.64 12.89 5.60
CA LEU A 4 1.15 12.21 4.41
C LEU A 4 1.21 13.18 3.23
N GLY A 5 2.08 12.89 2.25
CA GLY A 5 2.12 13.66 1.01
C GLY A 5 0.91 13.39 0.11
N ASP A 6 0.57 14.34 -0.76
CA ASP A 6 -0.67 14.32 -1.55
C ASP A 6 -0.67 13.33 -2.74
N TRP A 7 0.45 12.64 -3.00
CA TRP A 7 0.57 11.68 -4.09
C TRP A 7 1.54 10.55 -3.75
N THR A 8 1.44 9.42 -4.46
CA THR A 8 2.15 8.16 -4.16
C THR A 8 3.66 8.31 -4.01
N GLY A 9 4.33 9.11 -4.86
CA GLY A 9 5.78 9.30 -4.79
C GLY A 9 6.24 10.19 -3.63
N ALA A 10 5.38 11.03 -3.06
CA ALA A 10 5.68 11.70 -1.80
C ALA A 10 5.53 10.75 -0.61
N GLN A 11 4.61 9.80 -0.68
CA GLN A 11 4.32 8.84 0.40
C GLN A 11 5.33 7.70 0.48
N VAL A 12 5.88 7.25 -0.66
CA VAL A 12 6.80 6.09 -0.71
C VAL A 12 8.10 6.30 0.06
N GLY A 13 8.50 7.54 0.32
CA GLY A 13 9.66 7.90 1.14
C GLY A 13 9.35 8.18 2.62
N GLN A 14 8.10 8.05 3.05
CA GLN A 14 7.69 8.38 4.43
C GLN A 14 7.68 7.14 5.32
N GLY A 15 7.91 7.37 6.62
CA GLY A 15 7.91 6.31 7.62
C GLY A 15 9.11 5.36 7.53
N LYS A 16 9.00 4.22 8.19
CA LYS A 16 10.04 3.19 8.25
C LYS A 16 9.79 2.12 7.19
N GLN A 17 10.86 1.67 6.53
CA GLN A 17 10.75 0.54 5.62
C GLN A 17 10.43 -0.74 6.38
N VAL A 18 9.45 -1.50 5.88
CA VAL A 18 9.16 -2.86 6.34
C VAL A 18 9.78 -3.83 5.33
N ALA A 19 10.49 -4.84 5.81
CA ALA A 19 11.33 -5.68 4.95
C ALA A 19 10.51 -6.50 3.95
N ASP A 20 9.41 -7.08 4.39
CA ASP A 20 8.50 -7.88 3.58
C ASP A 20 7.11 -7.99 4.23
N ILE A 21 6.19 -8.62 3.52
CA ILE A 21 4.79 -8.73 3.92
C ILE A 21 4.57 -9.50 5.23
N ASN A 22 5.48 -10.37 5.64
CA ASN A 22 5.36 -11.12 6.90
C ASN A 22 5.63 -10.23 8.12
N GLN A 23 6.32 -9.12 7.93
CA GLN A 23 6.57 -8.12 8.98
C GLN A 23 5.56 -6.97 8.94
N ALA A 24 4.72 -6.90 7.91
CA ALA A 24 3.74 -5.84 7.75
C ALA A 24 2.65 -5.93 8.82
N GLN A 25 2.20 -4.77 9.28
CA GLN A 25 1.16 -4.61 10.28
C GLN A 25 -0.03 -3.83 9.72
N PRO A 26 -1.26 -4.07 10.21
CA PRO A 26 -2.41 -3.27 9.81
C PRO A 26 -2.12 -1.77 9.94
N GLY A 27 -2.35 -1.01 8.87
CA GLY A 27 -2.03 0.42 8.77
C GLY A 27 -0.77 0.74 7.95
N ASP A 28 0.09 -0.23 7.66
CA ASP A 28 1.23 -0.03 6.76
C ASP A 28 0.76 0.34 5.34
N LEU A 29 1.50 1.20 4.67
CA LEU A 29 1.28 1.53 3.27
C LEU A 29 2.01 0.52 2.39
N ILE A 30 1.30 -0.04 1.41
CA ILE A 30 1.83 -0.94 0.39
C ILE A 30 1.90 -0.21 -0.94
N PHE A 31 3.08 -0.19 -1.56
CA PHE A 31 3.34 0.48 -2.82
C PHE A 31 3.50 -0.51 -3.95
N TYR A 32 2.94 -0.15 -5.10
CA TYR A 32 3.00 -0.91 -6.34
C TYR A 32 3.54 -0.07 -7.48
N GLU A 33 4.20 -0.70 -8.44
CA GLU A 33 4.69 -0.06 -9.68
C GLU A 33 3.96 -0.54 -10.93
N ASN A 34 4.08 0.25 -12.01
CA ASN A 34 3.56 -0.02 -13.35
C ASN A 34 2.04 -0.26 -13.44
N PRO A 35 1.17 0.76 -13.22
CA PRO A 35 1.45 2.15 -12.82
C PRO A 35 1.63 2.31 -11.30
N GLY A 36 2.06 3.48 -10.84
CA GLY A 36 2.18 3.76 -9.40
C GLY A 36 0.83 3.64 -8.68
N HIS A 37 0.79 2.89 -7.57
CA HIS A 37 -0.42 2.72 -6.75
C HIS A 37 -0.06 2.54 -5.27
N VAL A 38 -0.99 2.90 -4.38
CA VAL A 38 -0.83 2.78 -2.93
C VAL A 38 -2.08 2.17 -2.30
N ALA A 39 -1.87 1.31 -1.31
CA ALA A 39 -2.91 0.66 -0.53
C ALA A 39 -2.55 0.70 0.96
N ILE A 40 -3.55 0.51 1.83
CA ILE A 40 -3.34 0.33 3.28
C ILE A 40 -3.50 -1.15 3.61
N TYR A 41 -2.50 -1.75 4.26
CA TYR A 41 -2.55 -3.12 4.72
C TYR A 41 -3.55 -3.27 5.86
N MET A 42 -4.34 -4.34 5.84
CA MET A 42 -5.34 -4.62 6.89
C MET A 42 -5.03 -5.88 7.69
N GLY A 43 -3.87 -6.51 7.47
CA GLY A 43 -3.60 -7.85 7.97
C GLY A 43 -4.23 -8.95 7.10
N ASN A 44 -3.95 -10.20 7.44
CA ASN A 44 -4.54 -11.38 6.79
C ASN A 44 -4.42 -11.37 5.26
N GLN A 45 -3.31 -10.86 4.72
CA GLN A 45 -3.07 -10.74 3.28
C GLN A 45 -4.17 -9.94 2.54
N LYS A 46 -4.75 -8.94 3.21
CA LYS A 46 -5.76 -8.04 2.65
C LYS A 46 -5.32 -6.59 2.72
N MET A 47 -5.84 -5.79 1.81
CA MET A 47 -5.60 -4.36 1.75
C MET A 47 -6.89 -3.61 1.40
N ILE A 48 -6.97 -2.34 1.81
CA ILE A 48 -7.98 -1.39 1.36
C ILE A 48 -7.32 -0.35 0.43
N HIS A 49 -7.95 -0.08 -0.71
CA HIS A 49 -7.42 0.84 -1.70
C HIS A 49 -8.53 1.31 -2.66
N ILE A 50 -8.22 2.29 -3.52
CA ILE A 50 -9.09 2.70 -4.62
C ILE A 50 -8.79 1.81 -5.83
N GLY A 51 -9.78 1.03 -6.28
CA GLY A 51 -9.69 0.22 -7.49
C GLY A 51 -10.14 1.00 -8.73
N ASP A 52 -9.50 0.74 -9.86
CA ASP A 52 -9.60 1.54 -11.09
C ASP A 52 -11.01 1.75 -11.63
N ASN A 53 -11.96 0.86 -11.31
CA ASN A 53 -13.35 0.96 -11.75
C ASN A 53 -14.36 0.62 -10.63
N LYS A 54 -13.92 0.62 -9.37
CA LYS A 54 -14.74 0.12 -8.25
C LYS A 54 -14.78 1.03 -7.02
N GLY A 55 -14.09 2.17 -7.07
CA GLY A 55 -13.98 3.06 -5.91
C GLY A 55 -13.18 2.38 -4.79
N VAL A 56 -13.50 2.72 -3.54
CA VAL A 56 -12.84 2.13 -2.37
C VAL A 56 -13.26 0.68 -2.21
N GLN A 57 -12.29 -0.23 -2.16
CA GLN A 57 -12.52 -1.66 -2.05
C GLN A 57 -11.48 -2.37 -1.19
N ILE A 58 -11.85 -3.56 -0.75
CA ILE A 58 -10.96 -4.49 -0.04
C ILE A 58 -10.62 -5.66 -0.96
N THR A 59 -9.34 -5.92 -1.18
CA THR A 59 -8.85 -7.03 -2.01
C THR A 59 -7.73 -7.79 -1.32
N GLY A 60 -7.29 -8.89 -1.93
CA GLY A 60 -5.99 -9.48 -1.61
C GLY A 60 -4.83 -8.60 -2.09
N LEU A 61 -3.61 -8.95 -1.69
CA LEU A 61 -2.39 -8.21 -2.03
C LEU A 61 -1.98 -8.30 -3.50
N ASN A 62 -2.42 -9.36 -4.18
CA ASN A 62 -2.18 -9.56 -5.59
C ASN A 62 -3.12 -8.66 -6.39
N TYR A 63 -2.69 -7.43 -6.65
CA TYR A 63 -3.40 -6.49 -7.50
C TYR A 63 -3.09 -6.73 -8.98
N THR A 64 -3.45 -7.92 -9.45
CA THR A 64 -3.16 -8.43 -10.80
C THR A 64 -3.92 -7.72 -11.91
N ALA A 65 -4.94 -6.90 -11.59
CA ALA A 65 -5.74 -6.18 -12.58
C ALA A 65 -4.91 -5.33 -13.56
N ARG A 66 -3.64 -5.04 -13.22
CA ARG A 66 -2.66 -4.34 -14.06
C ARG A 66 -1.31 -5.02 -14.21
N GLY A 67 -1.13 -6.25 -13.71
CA GLY A 67 0.20 -6.87 -13.62
C GLY A 67 1.16 -6.11 -12.70
N GLN A 68 0.63 -5.40 -11.70
CA GLN A 68 1.43 -4.58 -10.79
C GLN A 68 2.23 -5.44 -9.81
N HIS A 69 3.45 -5.00 -9.53
CA HIS A 69 4.34 -5.63 -8.57
C HIS A 69 4.44 -4.78 -7.30
N MET A 70 4.33 -5.43 -6.14
CA MET A 70 4.60 -4.77 -4.86
C MET A 70 6.09 -4.42 -4.80
N THR A 71 6.40 -3.17 -4.51
CA THR A 71 7.78 -2.67 -4.48
C THR A 71 8.26 -2.37 -3.08
N GLN A 72 7.41 -1.74 -2.25
CA GLN A 72 7.80 -1.28 -0.92
C GLN A 72 6.63 -1.34 0.05
N ILE A 73 6.96 -1.50 1.33
CA ILE A 73 6.03 -1.39 2.45
C ILE A 73 6.60 -0.35 3.42
N ARG A 74 5.75 0.59 3.86
CA ARG A 74 6.12 1.66 4.81
C ARG A 74 5.20 1.66 6.01
N ASN A 75 5.79 1.56 7.20
CA ASN A 75 5.09 1.86 8.44
C ASN A 75 5.14 3.36 8.69
N VAL A 76 3.98 4.02 8.70
CA VAL A 76 3.86 5.48 8.84
C VAL A 76 3.19 5.89 10.15
N ILE A 77 2.84 4.93 11.02
CA ILE A 77 1.98 5.14 12.19
C ILE A 77 2.66 5.00 13.55
N ASP A 78 3.95 4.60 13.62
CA ASP A 78 4.79 4.50 14.83
C ASP A 78 4.06 4.29 16.18
#